data_AF-A0A930PAY0-F1
#
_entry.id   AF-A0A930PAY0-F1
#
_cell.length_a   1.000
_cell.length_b   1.000
_cell.length_c   1.000
_cell.angle_alpha   90.00
_cell.angle_beta   90.00
_cell.angle_gamma   90.00
#
_symmetry.space_group_name_H-M   'P 1'
#
loop_
_entity.id
_entity.type
_entity.pdbx_description
1 polymer ?
#
loop_
_entity_poly.entity_id
_entity_poly.type
_entity_poly.pdbx_seq_one_letter_code
_entity_poly.pdbx_strand_id
1 'polypeptide(L)'
;NKWKVTKTGIYTFAVDLRTRKLTVTYEGEEPAGPILPIESEWLSFIGNATPYGWDIDGLKAKIQDGSAKFAKTSSNPLQFTYEGHLNLGEFKLSFDKSDGWNNLIQAPVADCEFNHDGPAKQGMVVGGDDNKWKVTEAGTYTIVFDLTKHEIKVTKFVADAPAPAAPSPWDTENVYMIGSATPAGWVTDNGVAFTKSGDHIFSIEVQLAEGEMKFMLDKSGFSADKPYFFAPEENTVINETGVAKDALAYGTESSYGDKKWKVTKAGKYKLTLDLKNKKFKAEYISA
;
A
#
# COMPACT_ATOMS: atom_id res chain seq x y z
N ASN A 1 -46.91 35.33 14.08
CA ASN A 1 -45.73 35.53 13.20
C ASN A 1 -44.47 35.31 14.00
N LYS A 2 -43.65 34.33 13.61
CA LYS A 2 -42.33 34.08 14.22
C LYS A 2 -41.26 34.43 13.20
N TRP A 3 -40.21 35.09 13.64
CA TRP A 3 -39.04 35.36 12.82
C TRP A 3 -38.18 34.09 12.73
N LYS A 4 -37.61 33.81 11.56
CA LYS A 4 -36.73 32.66 11.33
C LYS A 4 -35.30 33.16 11.21
N VAL A 5 -34.43 32.72 12.10
CA VAL A 5 -32.97 32.91 11.99
C VAL A 5 -32.44 31.81 11.05
N THR A 6 -31.74 32.19 9.99
CA THR A 6 -31.20 31.25 8.98
C THR A 6 -29.69 31.10 9.02
N LYS A 7 -29.01 31.86 9.89
CA LYS A 7 -27.55 31.82 10.10
C LYS A 7 -27.24 31.95 11.59
N THR A 8 -26.44 31.05 12.15
CA THR A 8 -26.01 31.12 13.56
C THR A 8 -24.96 32.21 13.75
N GLY A 9 -24.99 32.91 14.88
CA GLY A 9 -23.99 33.92 15.25
C GLY A 9 -24.54 35.03 16.14
N ILE A 10 -23.75 36.07 16.35
CA ILE A 10 -24.10 37.21 17.20
C ILE A 10 -24.86 38.26 16.37
N TYR A 11 -25.94 38.80 16.94
CA TYR A 11 -26.78 39.81 16.30
C TYR A 11 -27.04 40.99 17.23
N THR A 12 -27.02 42.20 16.68
CA THR A 12 -27.47 43.41 17.36
C THR A 12 -28.84 43.83 16.81
N PHE A 13 -29.81 44.07 17.69
CA PHE A 13 -31.15 44.51 17.34
C PHE A 13 -31.36 45.96 17.78
N ALA A 14 -31.82 46.81 16.85
CA ALA A 14 -32.25 48.17 17.15
C ALA A 14 -33.73 48.35 16.77
N VAL A 15 -34.56 48.74 17.74
CA VAL A 15 -35.99 49.01 17.52
C VAL A 15 -36.24 50.50 17.63
N ASP A 16 -36.65 51.13 16.53
CA ASP A 16 -37.17 52.50 16.54
C ASP A 16 -38.69 52.45 16.71
N LEU A 17 -39.17 52.80 17.89
CA LEU A 17 -40.59 52.81 18.23
C LEU A 17 -41.38 53.95 17.57
N ARG A 18 -40.70 55.04 17.17
CA ARG A 18 -41.32 56.18 16.48
C ARG A 18 -41.59 55.85 15.03
N THR A 19 -40.65 55.17 14.36
CA THR A 19 -40.81 54.75 12.96
C THR A 19 -41.33 53.32 12.81
N ARG A 20 -41.46 52.57 13.91
CA ARG A 20 -41.86 51.16 13.95
C ARG A 20 -40.96 50.27 13.11
N LYS A 21 -39.65 50.58 13.08
CA LYS A 21 -38.65 49.83 12.32
C LYS A 21 -37.78 48.98 13.26
N LEU A 22 -37.52 47.76 12.82
CA LEU A 22 -36.49 46.90 13.40
C LEU A 22 -35.30 46.87 12.44
N THR A 23 -34.11 47.17 12.94
CA THR A 23 -32.84 46.94 12.26
C THR A 23 -32.13 45.78 12.95
N VAL A 24 -31.61 44.84 12.17
CA VAL A 24 -30.85 43.69 12.66
C VAL A 24 -29.49 43.69 11.96
N THR A 25 -28.42 43.76 12.72
CA THR A 25 -27.04 43.67 12.23
C THR A 25 -26.45 42.32 12.61
N TYR A 26 -25.85 41.62 11.66
CA TYR A 26 -25.07 40.42 11.94
C TYR A 26 -23.64 40.83 12.32
N GLU A 27 -23.23 40.51 13.54
CA GLU A 27 -21.95 40.93 14.11
C GLU A 27 -20.83 39.90 13.89
N GLY A 28 -21.16 38.72 13.36
CA GLY A 28 -20.20 37.66 13.09
C GLY A 28 -20.62 36.31 13.67
N GLU A 29 -19.78 35.30 13.46
CA GLU A 29 -19.94 34.00 14.13
C GLU A 29 -19.74 34.19 15.63
N GLU A 30 -20.49 33.43 16.43
CA GLU A 30 -20.18 33.34 17.85
C GLU A 30 -18.75 32.80 17.95
N PRO A 31 -17.81 33.49 18.62
CA PRO A 31 -16.49 32.93 18.86
C PRO A 31 -16.69 31.55 19.46
N ALA A 32 -16.00 30.53 18.95
CA ALA A 32 -15.99 29.24 19.63
C ALA A 32 -15.70 29.53 21.10
N GLY A 33 -16.65 29.19 21.98
CA GLY A 33 -16.46 29.38 23.42
C GLY A 33 -15.14 28.77 23.86
N PRO A 34 -14.60 29.11 25.04
CA PRO A 34 -13.32 28.58 25.47
C PRO A 34 -13.33 27.05 25.32
N ILE A 35 -12.42 26.54 24.50
CA ILE A 35 -12.23 25.10 24.35
C ILE A 35 -11.88 24.58 25.75
N LEU A 36 -12.76 23.75 26.31
CA LEU A 36 -12.51 23.15 27.61
C LEU A 36 -11.39 22.12 27.45
N PRO A 37 -10.27 22.24 28.18
CA PRO A 37 -9.18 21.29 28.10
C PRO A 37 -9.65 19.86 28.40
N ILE A 38 -9.17 18.88 27.64
CA ILE A 38 -9.27 17.48 28.02
C ILE A 38 -8.23 17.22 29.11
N GLU A 39 -8.65 17.26 30.36
CA GLU A 39 -7.78 16.88 31.47
C GLU A 39 -7.44 15.38 31.40
N SER A 40 -6.15 15.06 31.56
CA SER A 40 -5.66 13.69 31.56
C SER A 40 -4.33 13.54 32.31
N GLU A 41 -4.20 12.45 33.07
CA GLU A 41 -2.94 12.02 33.66
C GLU A 41 -2.03 11.26 32.69
N TRP A 42 -2.59 10.55 31.70
CA TRP A 42 -1.82 9.80 30.71
C TRP A 42 -2.55 9.75 29.36
N LEU A 43 -1.77 9.67 28.28
CA LEU A 43 -2.28 9.51 26.93
C LEU A 43 -1.64 8.31 26.25
N SER A 44 -2.43 7.62 25.43
CA SER A 44 -1.98 6.57 24.53
C SER A 44 -2.90 6.52 23.31
N PHE A 45 -2.71 5.52 22.45
CA PHE A 45 -3.54 5.30 21.27
C PHE A 45 -3.90 3.83 21.06
N ILE A 46 -4.90 3.60 20.22
CA ILE A 46 -5.34 2.27 19.81
C ILE A 46 -5.73 2.31 18.35
N GLY A 47 -5.43 1.24 17.61
CA GLY A 47 -5.78 1.11 16.21
C GLY A 47 -4.76 0.31 15.42
N ASN A 48 -5.12 -0.17 14.23
CA ASN A 48 -4.23 -0.94 13.35
C ASN A 48 -3.05 -0.12 12.78
N ALA A 49 -3.10 1.21 12.85
CA ALA A 49 -1.92 2.04 12.58
C ALA A 49 -0.87 1.97 13.72
N THR A 50 -1.26 1.59 14.93
CA THR A 50 -0.40 1.66 16.12
C THR A 50 0.19 0.29 16.47
N PRO A 51 1.25 0.23 17.32
CA PRO A 51 1.81 -1.03 17.80
C PRO A 51 0.82 -1.94 18.56
N TYR A 52 -0.33 -1.42 18.98
CA TYR A 52 -1.29 -2.13 19.82
C TYR A 52 -2.47 -2.72 19.03
N GLY A 53 -2.63 -2.37 17.74
CA GLY A 53 -3.77 -2.81 16.96
C GLY A 53 -5.10 -2.39 17.58
N TRP A 54 -6.18 -3.11 17.24
CA TRP A 54 -7.49 -2.96 17.88
C TRP A 54 -7.67 -3.92 19.08
N ASP A 55 -6.59 -4.20 19.82
CA ASP A 55 -6.61 -5.04 21.03
C ASP A 55 -6.69 -4.17 22.30
N ILE A 56 -7.92 -3.94 22.78
CA ILE A 56 -8.16 -3.08 23.94
C ILE A 56 -7.63 -3.67 25.25
N ASP A 57 -7.65 -5.00 25.38
CA ASP A 57 -7.19 -5.68 26.60
C ASP A 57 -5.67 -5.74 26.64
N GLY A 58 -5.04 -6.00 25.48
CA GLY A 58 -3.60 -5.86 25.29
C GLY A 58 -3.10 -4.45 25.61
N LEU A 59 -3.79 -3.41 25.10
CA LEU A 59 -3.46 -2.03 25.43
C LEU A 59 -3.58 -1.76 26.93
N LYS A 60 -4.68 -2.19 27.59
CA LYS A 60 -4.88 -2.00 29.04
C LYS A 60 -3.70 -2.55 29.85
N ALA A 61 -3.21 -3.74 29.53
CA ALA A 61 -2.05 -4.32 30.19
C ALA A 61 -0.78 -3.45 30.03
N LYS A 62 -0.56 -2.89 28.83
CA LYS A 62 0.58 -2.00 28.53
C LYS A 62 0.47 -0.59 29.12
N ILE A 63 -0.75 -0.14 29.43
CA ILE A 63 -0.96 1.10 30.19
C ILE A 63 -0.62 0.87 31.67
N GLN A 64 -0.95 -0.30 32.22
CA GLN A 64 -0.64 -0.65 33.61
C GLN A 64 0.87 -0.76 33.85
N ASP A 65 1.61 -1.40 32.94
CA ASP A 65 3.08 -1.46 33.01
C ASP A 65 3.77 -0.14 32.59
N GLY A 66 3.00 0.81 32.04
CA GLY A 66 3.45 2.14 31.65
C GLY A 66 4.09 2.22 30.26
N SER A 67 4.35 1.10 29.59
CA SER A 67 5.04 1.06 28.29
C SER A 67 4.24 1.62 27.12
N ALA A 68 2.92 1.74 27.26
CA ALA A 68 2.05 2.36 26.26
C ALA A 68 1.74 3.84 26.51
N LYS A 69 2.17 4.42 27.64
CA LYS A 69 1.91 5.82 27.94
C LYS A 69 2.88 6.72 27.16
N PHE A 70 2.34 7.73 26.51
CA PHE A 70 3.15 8.78 25.89
C PHE A 70 3.87 9.60 26.95
N ALA A 71 4.98 10.23 26.57
CA ALA A 71 5.71 11.11 27.47
C ALA A 71 4.89 12.39 27.70
N LYS A 72 4.55 12.70 28.96
CA LYS A 72 3.95 14.00 29.33
C LYS A 72 5.02 15.08 29.24
N THR A 73 4.96 15.93 28.22
CA THR A 73 6.00 16.90 27.89
C THR A 73 5.70 18.32 28.38
N SER A 74 4.44 18.63 28.70
CA SER A 74 4.06 19.86 29.39
C SER A 74 2.76 19.67 30.17
N SER A 75 2.60 20.39 31.29
CA SER A 75 1.37 20.38 32.10
C SER A 75 0.48 21.60 31.87
N ASN A 76 1.01 22.69 31.28
CA ASN A 76 0.24 23.87 30.89
C ASN A 76 0.94 24.62 29.73
N PRO A 77 0.48 24.49 28.47
CA PRO A 77 -0.63 23.63 28.04
C PRO A 77 -0.33 22.14 28.32
N LEU A 78 -1.37 21.34 28.55
CA LEU A 78 -1.25 19.89 28.76
C LEU A 78 -0.88 19.20 27.44
N GLN A 79 0.36 18.70 27.37
CA GLN A 79 0.91 18.10 26.15
C GLN A 79 1.53 16.74 26.43
N PHE A 80 1.30 15.82 25.50
CA PHE A 80 1.91 14.50 25.47
C PHE A 80 2.61 14.28 24.12
N THR A 81 3.79 13.66 24.16
CA THR A 81 4.58 13.35 22.97
C THR A 81 4.69 11.84 22.77
N TYR A 82 4.32 11.41 21.57
CA TYR A 82 4.59 10.07 21.06
C TYR A 82 5.82 10.10 20.14
N GLU A 83 6.74 9.16 20.36
CA GLU A 83 7.84 8.88 19.44
C GLU A 83 7.80 7.39 19.08
N GLY A 84 7.62 7.10 17.80
CA GLY A 84 7.59 5.72 17.33
C GLY A 84 6.96 5.56 15.95
N HIS A 85 6.85 4.31 15.54
CA HIS A 85 6.38 3.93 14.22
C HIS A 85 4.85 3.85 14.15
N LEU A 86 4.30 4.37 13.05
CA LEU A 86 2.91 4.17 12.64
C LEU A 86 2.85 3.45 11.29
N ASN A 87 1.99 2.45 11.20
CA ASN A 87 1.62 1.78 9.95
C ASN A 87 0.52 2.56 9.21
N LEU A 88 0.31 2.24 7.94
CA LEU A 88 -0.96 2.57 7.27
C LEU A 88 -2.12 1.94 8.05
N GLY A 89 -3.17 2.71 8.30
CA GLY A 89 -4.31 2.25 9.08
C GLY A 89 -5.00 3.39 9.79
N GLU A 90 -5.64 3.08 10.91
CA GLU A 90 -6.45 4.02 11.66
C GLU A 90 -6.08 3.99 13.15
N PHE A 91 -6.33 5.09 13.85
CA PHE A 91 -6.23 5.13 15.30
C PHE A 91 -7.24 6.08 15.97
N LYS A 92 -7.41 5.86 17.27
CA LYS A 92 -8.02 6.75 18.27
C LYS A 92 -7.08 6.91 19.45
N LEU A 93 -7.35 7.86 20.35
CA LEU A 93 -6.58 8.01 21.58
C LEU A 93 -7.34 7.44 22.79
N SER A 94 -6.58 6.83 23.70
CA SER A 94 -7.05 6.35 24.99
C SER A 94 -6.39 7.18 26.09
N PHE A 95 -7.12 7.48 27.14
CA PHE A 95 -6.64 8.32 28.25
C PHE A 95 -7.23 7.86 29.59
N ASP A 96 -6.87 8.51 30.69
CA ASP A 96 -7.22 8.12 32.06
C ASP A 96 -8.73 8.04 32.36
N LYS A 97 -9.59 8.65 31.54
CA LYS A 97 -11.06 8.55 31.64
C LYS A 97 -11.70 7.62 30.60
N SER A 98 -10.89 6.92 29.79
CA SER A 98 -11.35 5.89 28.86
C SER A 98 -11.65 4.58 29.61
N ASP A 99 -12.78 3.95 29.28
CA ASP A 99 -13.17 2.64 29.83
C ASP A 99 -13.47 1.65 28.71
N GLY A 100 -12.45 0.87 28.35
CA GLY A 100 -12.49 0.02 27.16
C GLY A 100 -12.71 0.87 25.91
N TRP A 101 -13.82 0.63 25.21
CA TRP A 101 -14.21 1.35 24.01
C TRP A 101 -14.98 2.65 24.28
N ASN A 102 -15.38 2.89 25.54
CA ASN A 102 -16.09 4.08 25.93
C ASN A 102 -15.12 5.23 26.21
N ASN A 103 -15.55 6.46 25.87
CA ASN A 103 -14.79 7.69 26.12
C ASN A 103 -13.36 7.64 25.55
N LEU A 104 -13.17 7.09 24.35
CA LEU A 104 -11.95 7.33 23.59
C LEU A 104 -11.96 8.76 23.04
N ILE A 105 -10.78 9.32 22.79
CA ILE A 105 -10.66 10.57 22.03
C ILE A 105 -10.62 10.21 20.55
N GLN A 106 -11.49 10.85 19.79
CA GLN A 106 -11.82 10.56 18.40
C GLN A 106 -11.51 11.75 17.51
N ALA A 107 -11.36 11.48 16.21
CA ALA A 107 -11.16 12.52 15.22
C ALA A 107 -12.40 13.42 15.11
N PRO A 108 -12.24 14.72 14.77
CA PRO A 108 -13.35 15.67 14.70
C PRO A 108 -14.29 15.44 13.52
N VAL A 109 -13.90 14.61 12.55
CA VAL A 109 -14.67 14.24 11.36
C VAL A 109 -14.34 12.80 10.96
N ALA A 110 -15.25 12.15 10.22
CA ALA A 110 -15.02 10.83 9.65
C ALA A 110 -13.84 10.84 8.67
N ASP A 111 -13.12 9.71 8.60
CA ASP A 111 -11.98 9.48 7.70
C ASP A 111 -10.92 10.61 7.71
N CYS A 112 -10.67 11.22 8.88
CA CYS A 112 -9.72 12.32 9.00
C CYS A 112 -8.30 11.83 8.67
N GLU A 113 -7.80 12.17 7.48
CA GLU A 113 -6.45 11.79 7.07
C GLU A 113 -5.40 12.33 8.04
N PHE A 114 -4.33 11.56 8.23
CA PHE A 114 -3.21 11.87 9.09
C PHE A 114 -1.91 11.45 8.38
N ASN A 115 -0.98 12.37 8.22
CA ASN A 115 0.31 12.12 7.57
C ASN A 115 1.40 12.99 8.22
N HIS A 116 2.53 13.16 7.53
CA HIS A 116 3.66 13.95 8.03
C HIS A 116 3.34 15.43 8.30
N ASP A 117 2.27 15.99 7.71
CA ASP A 117 1.78 17.34 7.99
C ASP A 117 0.85 17.39 9.22
N GLY A 118 0.48 16.23 9.78
CA GLY A 118 -0.49 16.08 10.87
C GLY A 118 -1.89 15.72 10.38
N PRO A 119 -2.96 15.98 11.17
CA PRO A 119 -4.32 15.66 10.76
C PRO A 119 -4.84 16.67 9.73
N ALA A 120 -5.58 16.19 8.72
CA ALA A 120 -6.25 17.02 7.73
C ALA A 120 -7.26 18.01 8.34
N LYS A 121 -7.77 17.70 9.54
CA LYS A 121 -8.56 18.61 10.38
C LYS A 121 -8.17 18.50 11.84
N GLN A 122 -7.80 19.64 12.44
CA GLN A 122 -7.51 19.75 13.87
C GLN A 122 -8.77 19.56 14.72
N GLY A 123 -8.58 19.04 15.94
CA GLY A 123 -9.64 18.80 16.90
C GLY A 123 -9.53 17.43 17.57
N MET A 124 -10.21 17.30 18.70
CA MET A 124 -10.31 16.09 19.52
C MET A 124 -11.72 16.05 20.10
N VAL A 125 -12.40 14.91 20.00
CA VAL A 125 -13.76 14.72 20.53
C VAL A 125 -13.74 13.54 21.49
N VAL A 126 -14.17 13.74 22.73
CA VAL A 126 -14.28 12.65 23.72
C VAL A 126 -15.62 11.96 23.55
N GLY A 127 -15.62 10.66 23.22
CA GLY A 127 -16.83 9.94 22.88
C GLY A 127 -17.53 10.50 21.63
N GLY A 128 -18.80 10.15 21.41
CA GLY A 128 -19.54 10.52 20.20
C GLY A 128 -19.33 9.56 19.02
N ASP A 129 -19.52 10.06 17.80
CA ASP A 129 -19.41 9.29 16.56
C ASP A 129 -18.05 8.56 16.43
N ASP A 130 -18.06 7.38 15.80
CA ASP A 130 -16.90 6.46 15.66
C ASP A 130 -15.84 6.95 14.65
N ASN A 131 -15.44 8.22 14.77
CA ASN A 131 -14.46 8.87 13.90
C ASN A 131 -13.02 8.49 14.31
N LYS A 132 -12.16 8.34 13.30
CA LYS A 132 -10.79 7.86 13.47
C LYS A 132 -9.84 8.75 12.66
N TRP A 133 -8.59 8.84 13.10
CA TRP A 133 -7.52 9.37 12.25
C TRP A 133 -6.99 8.26 11.38
N LYS A 134 -6.89 8.50 10.07
CA LYS A 134 -6.42 7.53 9.07
C LYS A 134 -5.01 7.88 8.63
N VAL A 135 -4.03 7.08 9.06
CA VAL A 135 -2.63 7.23 8.67
C VAL A 135 -2.45 6.85 7.21
N THR A 136 -2.06 7.81 6.38
CA THR A 136 -1.86 7.62 4.94
C THR A 136 -0.39 7.45 4.55
N GLU A 137 0.53 7.64 5.50
CA GLU A 137 1.96 7.47 5.29
C GLU A 137 2.58 6.69 6.45
N ALA A 138 3.12 5.50 6.17
CA ALA A 138 3.82 4.72 7.18
C ALA A 138 5.22 5.28 7.44
N GLY A 139 5.64 5.26 8.70
CA GLY A 139 6.95 5.78 9.09
C GLY A 139 7.10 6.00 10.58
N THR A 140 8.26 6.51 10.98
CA THR A 140 8.55 6.90 12.35
C THR A 140 8.19 8.37 12.57
N TYR A 141 7.33 8.64 13.54
CA TYR A 141 6.81 9.97 13.87
C TYR A 141 7.28 10.44 15.25
N THR A 142 7.45 11.76 15.39
CA THR A 142 7.37 12.47 16.68
C THR A 142 6.14 13.37 16.66
N ILE A 143 5.13 13.02 17.47
CA ILE A 143 3.81 13.66 17.48
C ILE A 143 3.57 14.32 18.84
N VAL A 144 3.19 15.59 18.85
CA VAL A 144 2.75 16.31 20.04
C VAL A 144 1.23 16.44 20.02
N PHE A 145 0.57 15.93 21.05
CA PHE A 145 -0.86 16.07 21.30
C PHE A 145 -1.07 17.14 22.38
N ASP A 146 -1.70 18.25 22.01
CA ASP A 146 -2.09 19.34 22.93
C ASP A 146 -3.56 19.18 23.31
N LEU A 147 -3.81 18.66 24.50
CA LEU A 147 -5.16 18.42 25.02
C LEU A 147 -5.81 19.70 25.57
N THR A 148 -5.06 20.79 25.71
CA THR A 148 -5.62 22.10 26.11
C THR A 148 -6.27 22.81 24.93
N LYS A 149 -5.67 22.68 23.74
CA LYS A 149 -6.15 23.32 22.50
C LYS A 149 -6.85 22.36 21.54
N HIS A 150 -6.79 21.05 21.80
CA HIS A 150 -7.23 19.99 20.91
C HIS A 150 -6.48 19.98 19.57
N GLU A 151 -5.17 20.21 19.63
CA GLU A 151 -4.29 20.28 18.47
C GLU A 151 -3.35 19.07 18.44
N ILE A 152 -3.05 18.57 17.23
CA ILE A 152 -2.06 17.52 17.00
C ILE A 152 -1.03 18.04 16.01
N LYS A 153 0.24 17.96 16.40
CA LYS A 153 1.36 18.43 15.59
C LYS A 153 2.40 17.35 15.39
N VAL A 154 2.69 17.02 14.14
CA VAL A 154 3.87 16.23 13.78
C VAL A 154 5.08 17.18 13.76
N THR A 155 6.12 16.81 14.50
CA THR A 155 7.35 17.62 14.63
C THR A 155 8.55 17.00 13.95
N LYS A 156 8.52 15.67 13.77
CA LYS A 156 9.49 14.91 12.98
C LYS A 156 8.77 13.75 12.30
N PHE A 157 9.20 13.43 11.09
CA PHE A 157 8.75 12.28 10.34
C PHE A 157 9.93 11.71 9.55
N VAL A 158 10.08 10.39 9.61
CA VAL A 158 10.97 9.62 8.73
C VAL A 158 10.11 8.56 8.09
N ALA A 159 9.84 8.71 6.79
CA ALA A 159 9.07 7.73 6.03
C ALA A 159 9.75 6.36 6.10
N ASP A 160 8.94 5.31 6.12
CA ASP A 160 9.46 3.97 5.85
C ASP A 160 10.13 3.95 4.47
N ALA A 161 11.16 3.13 4.35
CA ALA A 161 11.67 2.81 3.03
C ALA A 161 10.50 2.28 2.19
N PRO A 162 10.37 2.68 0.92
CA PRO A 162 9.34 2.12 0.05
C PRO A 162 9.46 0.59 0.14
N ALA A 163 8.33 -0.08 0.37
CA ALA A 163 8.29 -1.53 0.37
C ALA A 163 9.01 -2.03 -0.90
N PRO A 164 9.87 -3.07 -0.82
CA PRO A 164 10.48 -3.63 -2.00
C PRO A 164 9.38 -3.88 -3.04
N ALA A 165 9.61 -3.45 -4.27
CA ALA A 165 8.68 -3.79 -5.34
C ALA A 165 8.43 -5.30 -5.30
N ALA A 166 7.17 -5.72 -5.37
CA ALA A 166 6.84 -7.13 -5.44
C ALA A 166 7.68 -7.78 -6.54
N PRO A 167 8.30 -8.96 -6.30
CA PRO A 167 9.19 -9.58 -7.27
C PRO A 167 8.48 -9.67 -8.62
N SER A 168 9.09 -9.07 -9.65
CA SER A 168 8.54 -9.15 -10.99
C SER A 168 8.67 -10.59 -11.45
N PRO A 169 7.69 -11.15 -12.15
CA PRO A 169 7.86 -12.48 -12.72
C PRO A 169 9.01 -12.61 -13.73
N TRP A 170 9.52 -11.46 -14.19
CA TRP A 170 10.69 -11.36 -15.05
C TRP A 170 12.02 -11.47 -14.26
N ASP A 171 11.98 -11.36 -12.92
CA ASP A 171 13.12 -11.52 -12.02
C ASP A 171 13.37 -13.00 -11.63
N THR A 172 12.94 -13.95 -12.48
CA THR A 172 13.17 -15.38 -12.24
C THR A 172 14.68 -15.70 -12.24
N GLU A 173 15.06 -16.66 -11.39
CA GLU A 173 16.43 -17.17 -11.32
C GLU A 173 16.68 -18.35 -12.27
N ASN A 174 15.62 -19.02 -12.71
CA ASN A 174 15.73 -20.21 -13.55
C ASN A 174 14.80 -20.11 -14.76
N VAL A 175 15.31 -20.62 -15.89
CA VAL A 175 14.54 -20.89 -17.11
C VAL A 175 14.98 -22.23 -17.67
N TYR A 176 14.02 -23.06 -18.03
CA TYR A 176 14.24 -24.35 -18.68
C TYR A 176 13.50 -24.38 -20.02
N MET A 177 14.01 -25.09 -21.01
CA MET A 177 13.23 -25.47 -22.20
C MET A 177 12.81 -26.93 -22.17
N ILE A 178 11.67 -27.18 -22.81
CA ILE A 178 11.04 -28.50 -22.95
C ILE A 178 10.30 -28.55 -24.29
N GLY A 179 10.05 -29.75 -24.80
CA GLY A 179 9.24 -30.00 -25.99
C GLY A 179 9.91 -30.99 -26.93
N SER A 180 9.16 -31.46 -27.94
CA SER A 180 9.63 -32.45 -28.91
C SER A 180 10.82 -31.99 -29.76
N ALA A 181 11.04 -30.69 -29.90
CA ALA A 181 12.24 -30.14 -30.55
C ALA A 181 13.49 -30.19 -29.66
N THR A 182 13.34 -30.42 -28.35
CA THR A 182 14.42 -30.31 -27.37
C THR A 182 14.90 -31.69 -26.91
N PRO A 183 16.14 -31.82 -26.38
CA PRO A 183 16.61 -33.07 -25.77
C PRO A 183 15.75 -33.57 -24.60
N ALA A 184 14.95 -32.70 -23.98
CA ALA A 184 14.06 -33.06 -22.88
C ALA A 184 12.81 -33.84 -23.32
N GLY A 185 12.43 -33.75 -24.60
CA GLY A 185 11.09 -34.16 -25.04
C GLY A 185 10.01 -33.47 -24.20
N TRP A 186 8.90 -34.16 -23.96
CA TRP A 186 7.83 -33.70 -23.05
C TRP A 186 7.94 -34.31 -21.64
N VAL A 187 9.17 -34.45 -21.13
CA VAL A 187 9.43 -34.95 -19.77
C VAL A 187 9.95 -33.80 -18.90
N THR A 188 9.16 -33.38 -17.91
CA THR A 188 9.43 -32.16 -17.11
C THR A 188 10.74 -32.21 -16.35
N ASP A 189 11.07 -33.36 -15.78
CA ASP A 189 12.31 -33.56 -15.02
C ASP A 189 13.57 -33.40 -15.89
N ASN A 190 13.44 -33.68 -17.20
CA ASN A 190 14.50 -33.56 -18.18
C ASN A 190 14.67 -32.13 -18.74
N GLY A 191 13.88 -31.16 -18.28
CA GLY A 191 13.94 -29.78 -18.74
C GLY A 191 15.38 -29.24 -18.80
N VAL A 192 15.76 -28.69 -19.96
CA VAL A 192 17.13 -28.24 -20.23
C VAL A 192 17.30 -26.82 -19.70
N ALA A 193 18.19 -26.64 -18.72
CA ALA A 193 18.39 -25.35 -18.05
C ALA A 193 19.17 -24.37 -18.92
N PHE A 194 18.74 -23.11 -18.95
CA PHE A 194 19.53 -22.02 -19.49
C PHE A 194 20.56 -21.55 -18.45
N THR A 195 21.69 -21.04 -18.93
CA THR A 195 22.68 -20.36 -18.08
C THR A 195 22.32 -18.88 -17.98
N LYS A 196 22.17 -18.35 -16.75
CA LYS A 196 22.06 -16.91 -16.51
C LYS A 196 23.41 -16.26 -16.83
N SER A 197 23.48 -15.50 -17.91
CA SER A 197 24.72 -14.91 -18.45
C SER A 197 24.82 -13.39 -18.21
N GLY A 198 23.80 -12.79 -17.59
CA GLY A 198 23.78 -11.38 -17.19
C GLY A 198 22.52 -11.01 -16.41
N ASP A 199 22.38 -9.71 -16.11
CA ASP A 199 21.15 -9.13 -15.54
C ASP A 199 19.96 -9.44 -16.47
N HIS A 200 19.07 -10.33 -16.04
CA HIS A 200 17.89 -10.79 -16.80
C HIS A 200 18.18 -11.47 -18.14
N ILE A 201 19.43 -11.88 -18.40
CA ILE A 201 19.82 -12.57 -19.64
C ILE A 201 20.08 -14.05 -19.37
N PHE A 202 19.41 -14.91 -20.14
CA PHE A 202 19.56 -16.36 -20.12
C PHE A 202 19.99 -16.85 -21.50
N SER A 203 20.99 -17.71 -21.59
CA SER A 203 21.46 -18.26 -22.87
C SER A 203 21.85 -19.73 -22.80
N ILE A 204 21.67 -20.43 -23.91
CA ILE A 204 22.12 -21.82 -24.10
C ILE A 204 22.51 -22.08 -25.56
N GLU A 205 23.52 -22.92 -25.78
CA GLU A 205 23.72 -23.57 -27.08
C GLU A 205 23.18 -25.00 -27.03
N VAL A 206 22.33 -25.36 -27.99
CA VAL A 206 21.65 -26.65 -27.99
C VAL A 206 21.33 -27.15 -29.39
N GLN A 207 21.33 -28.49 -29.56
CA GLN A 207 20.81 -29.13 -30.76
C GLN A 207 19.28 -29.21 -30.67
N LEU A 208 18.59 -28.64 -31.66
CA LEU A 208 17.14 -28.75 -31.81
C LEU A 208 16.79 -29.68 -32.97
N ALA A 209 15.74 -30.48 -32.76
CA ALA A 209 15.05 -31.21 -33.81
C ALA A 209 13.86 -30.38 -34.35
N GLU A 210 13.29 -30.80 -35.47
CA GLU A 210 11.98 -30.28 -35.88
C GLU A 210 10.91 -30.70 -34.88
N GLY A 211 10.08 -29.76 -34.45
CA GLY A 211 9.13 -30.02 -33.38
C GLY A 211 8.68 -28.76 -32.66
N GLU A 212 8.19 -28.94 -31.44
CA GLU A 212 7.67 -27.86 -30.60
C GLU A 212 8.54 -27.66 -29.37
N MET A 213 8.55 -26.43 -28.85
CA MET A 213 9.17 -26.12 -27.57
C MET A 213 8.41 -25.06 -26.77
N LYS A 214 8.58 -25.11 -25.45
CA LYS A 214 8.08 -24.18 -24.43
C LYS A 214 9.20 -23.85 -23.44
N PHE A 215 9.00 -22.80 -22.65
CA PHE A 215 9.82 -22.49 -21.49
C PHE A 215 9.09 -22.75 -20.19
N MET A 216 9.83 -23.21 -19.17
CA MET A 216 9.36 -23.38 -17.81
C MET A 216 10.23 -22.52 -16.87
N LEU A 217 9.64 -22.07 -15.76
CA LEU A 217 10.37 -21.36 -14.70
C LEU A 217 10.90 -22.29 -13.61
N ASP A 218 10.36 -23.51 -13.56
CA ASP A 218 10.76 -24.60 -12.69
C ASP A 218 10.43 -25.94 -13.37
N LYS A 219 10.82 -27.08 -12.78
CA LYS A 219 10.60 -28.41 -13.35
C LYS A 219 9.28 -29.09 -12.94
N SER A 220 8.33 -28.38 -12.34
CA SER A 220 7.02 -28.94 -11.94
C SER A 220 5.97 -28.93 -13.07
N GLY A 221 6.36 -28.64 -14.30
CA GLY A 221 5.49 -28.75 -15.49
C GLY A 221 4.53 -27.58 -15.66
N PHE A 222 3.41 -27.84 -16.33
CA PHE A 222 2.42 -26.84 -16.75
C PHE A 222 1.05 -27.11 -16.11
N SER A 223 0.30 -26.05 -15.83
CA SER A 223 -1.12 -26.13 -15.49
C SER A 223 -1.85 -24.86 -15.98
N ALA A 224 -3.18 -24.91 -16.02
CA ALA A 224 -4.01 -23.82 -16.53
C ALA A 224 -3.71 -22.45 -15.88
N ASP A 225 -3.37 -22.47 -14.59
CA ASP A 225 -3.17 -21.27 -13.76
C ASP A 225 -1.70 -21.03 -13.38
N LYS A 226 -0.79 -21.94 -13.76
CA LYS A 226 0.63 -21.78 -13.49
C LYS A 226 1.26 -20.89 -14.55
N PRO A 227 1.92 -19.79 -14.16
CA PRO A 227 2.45 -18.88 -15.15
C PRO A 227 3.86 -19.24 -15.61
N TYR A 228 4.15 -18.93 -16.88
CA TYR A 228 5.44 -19.15 -17.53
C TYR A 228 5.60 -18.28 -18.78
N PHE A 229 6.71 -18.44 -19.51
CA PHE A 229 6.95 -17.68 -20.74
C PHE A 229 6.34 -18.34 -21.98
N PHE A 230 5.55 -17.58 -22.72
CA PHE A 230 4.83 -18.03 -23.92
C PHE A 230 5.43 -17.47 -25.19
N ALA A 231 5.24 -18.22 -26.28
CA ALA A 231 5.37 -17.67 -27.62
C ALA A 231 4.33 -16.54 -27.79
N PRO A 232 4.67 -15.47 -28.53
CA PRO A 232 3.74 -14.35 -28.71
C PRO A 232 2.51 -14.80 -29.50
N GLU A 233 2.69 -15.77 -30.41
CA GLU A 233 1.66 -16.36 -31.23
C GLU A 233 1.80 -17.88 -31.32
N GLU A 234 0.68 -18.53 -31.64
CA GLU A 234 0.62 -19.98 -31.85
C GLU A 234 1.59 -20.39 -32.96
N ASN A 235 2.37 -21.46 -32.73
CA ASN A 235 3.37 -21.96 -33.67
C ASN A 235 4.38 -20.90 -34.16
N THR A 236 4.84 -19.99 -33.28
CA THR A 236 5.89 -19.01 -33.64
C THR A 236 7.13 -19.74 -34.14
N VAL A 237 7.48 -19.53 -35.42
CA VAL A 237 8.49 -20.33 -36.12
C VAL A 237 9.91 -19.99 -35.65
N ILE A 238 10.74 -21.04 -35.50
CA ILE A 238 12.20 -20.98 -35.37
C ILE A 238 12.82 -21.77 -36.52
N ASN A 239 13.71 -21.14 -37.29
CA ASN A 239 14.45 -21.78 -38.36
C ASN A 239 15.86 -21.15 -38.53
N GLU A 240 16.54 -21.42 -39.64
CA GLU A 240 17.90 -20.91 -39.91
C GLU A 240 18.01 -19.38 -39.92
N THR A 241 16.90 -18.65 -40.09
CA THR A 241 16.86 -17.17 -40.05
C THR A 241 16.60 -16.62 -38.63
N GLY A 242 16.37 -17.49 -37.65
CA GLY A 242 16.08 -17.14 -36.26
C GLY A 242 14.60 -17.35 -35.90
N VAL A 243 14.10 -16.57 -34.95
CA VAL A 243 12.70 -16.62 -34.52
C VAL A 243 11.86 -15.59 -35.28
N ALA A 244 10.71 -15.99 -35.80
CA ALA A 244 9.85 -15.13 -36.62
C ALA A 244 9.27 -13.93 -35.85
N LYS A 245 9.03 -14.10 -34.54
CA LYS A 245 8.57 -13.05 -33.62
C LYS A 245 9.33 -13.16 -32.31
N ASP A 246 10.01 -12.08 -31.96
CA ASP A 246 10.98 -12.05 -30.87
C ASP A 246 10.37 -11.69 -29.51
N ALA A 247 9.08 -11.34 -29.41
CA ALA A 247 8.48 -10.98 -28.13
C ALA A 247 8.28 -12.21 -27.22
N LEU A 248 8.57 -12.05 -25.93
CA LEU A 248 8.18 -12.99 -24.87
C LEU A 248 6.90 -12.48 -24.20
N ALA A 249 5.93 -13.38 -24.03
CA ALA A 249 4.77 -13.13 -23.17
C ALA A 249 4.94 -13.85 -21.83
N TYR A 250 4.32 -13.31 -20.78
CA TYR A 250 4.22 -13.93 -19.47
C TYR A 250 2.75 -13.94 -19.03
N GLY A 251 2.28 -15.09 -18.56
CA GLY A 251 0.90 -15.28 -18.14
C GLY A 251 0.64 -16.75 -17.89
N THR A 252 -0.60 -17.18 -18.07
CA THR A 252 -1.06 -18.56 -17.85
C THR A 252 -1.74 -19.12 -19.10
N GLU A 253 -1.95 -20.43 -19.19
CA GLU A 253 -2.66 -21.03 -20.34
C GLU A 253 -4.10 -20.51 -20.43
N SER A 254 -4.76 -20.27 -19.29
CA SER A 254 -6.09 -19.68 -19.24
C SER A 254 -6.16 -18.29 -19.89
N SER A 255 -5.06 -17.54 -19.91
CA SER A 255 -4.99 -16.17 -20.45
C SER A 255 -4.42 -16.09 -21.87
N TYR A 256 -3.49 -16.99 -22.22
CA TYR A 256 -2.78 -16.95 -23.51
C TYR A 256 -3.09 -18.11 -24.45
N GLY A 257 -3.75 -19.17 -23.99
CA GLY A 257 -3.78 -20.47 -24.66
C GLY A 257 -2.42 -21.18 -24.59
N ASP A 258 -2.35 -22.41 -25.10
CA ASP A 258 -1.12 -23.23 -25.11
C ASP A 258 -0.16 -22.87 -26.26
N LYS A 259 0.22 -21.59 -26.36
CA LYS A 259 1.07 -21.06 -27.43
C LYS A 259 2.52 -21.54 -27.32
N LYS A 260 3.01 -22.16 -28.39
CA LYS A 260 4.35 -22.78 -28.48
C LYS A 260 5.19 -22.16 -29.59
N TRP A 261 6.50 -22.36 -29.49
CA TRP A 261 7.39 -22.19 -30.64
C TRP A 261 7.45 -23.47 -31.46
N LYS A 262 7.54 -23.33 -32.78
CA LYS A 262 7.70 -24.44 -33.73
C LYS A 262 9.06 -24.36 -34.40
N VAL A 263 9.95 -25.31 -34.11
CA VAL A 263 11.22 -25.45 -34.83
C VAL A 263 10.94 -26.17 -36.15
N THR A 264 11.18 -25.50 -37.27
CA THR A 264 10.97 -26.05 -38.63
C THR A 264 12.27 -26.41 -39.34
N LYS A 265 13.42 -26.12 -38.72
CA LYS A 265 14.73 -26.52 -39.21
C LYS A 265 15.55 -27.09 -38.06
N ALA A 266 15.88 -28.38 -38.13
CA ALA A 266 16.82 -28.99 -37.19
C ALA A 266 18.22 -28.39 -37.33
N GLY A 267 18.94 -28.30 -36.21
CA GLY A 267 20.32 -27.83 -36.16
C GLY A 267 20.78 -27.40 -34.78
N LYS A 268 22.02 -26.94 -34.70
CA LYS A 268 22.59 -26.33 -33.49
C LYS A 268 22.21 -24.85 -33.43
N TYR A 269 21.64 -24.41 -32.32
CA TYR A 269 21.23 -23.03 -32.09
C TYR A 269 21.86 -22.45 -30.83
N LYS A 270 22.12 -21.14 -30.84
CA LYS A 270 22.23 -20.34 -29.62
C LYS A 270 20.90 -19.66 -29.36
N LEU A 271 20.30 -19.96 -28.22
CA LEU A 271 19.05 -19.35 -27.75
C LEU A 271 19.38 -18.32 -26.68
N THR A 272 18.75 -17.15 -26.74
CA THR A 272 18.90 -16.09 -25.74
C THR A 272 17.52 -15.55 -25.34
N LEU A 273 17.22 -15.54 -24.05
CA LEU A 273 16.09 -14.80 -23.47
C LEU A 273 16.64 -13.56 -22.77
N ASP A 274 16.10 -12.41 -23.15
CA ASP A 274 16.28 -11.12 -22.50
C ASP A 274 14.98 -10.77 -21.78
N LEU A 275 14.91 -11.07 -20.49
CA LEU A 275 13.70 -10.92 -19.69
C LEU A 275 13.42 -9.45 -19.36
N LYS A 276 14.43 -8.59 -19.40
CA LYS A 276 14.31 -7.14 -19.18
C LYS A 276 13.58 -6.48 -20.34
N ASN A 277 13.98 -6.82 -21.56
CA ASN A 277 13.37 -6.31 -22.78
C ASN A 277 12.22 -7.19 -23.29
N LYS A 278 11.97 -8.34 -22.63
CA LYS A 278 10.94 -9.33 -22.97
C LYS A 278 11.13 -9.84 -24.39
N LYS A 279 12.37 -10.22 -24.72
CA LYS A 279 12.77 -10.68 -26.05
C LYS A 279 13.36 -12.09 -26.02
N PHE A 280 13.08 -12.85 -27.06
CA PHE A 280 13.65 -14.15 -27.35
C PHE A 280 14.34 -14.10 -28.70
N LYS A 281 15.56 -14.63 -28.75
CA LYS A 281 16.39 -14.71 -29.95
C LYS A 281 16.85 -16.15 -30.14
N ALA A 282 16.80 -16.61 -31.38
CA ALA A 282 17.40 -17.86 -31.82
C ALA A 282 18.42 -17.56 -32.92
N GLU A 283 19.63 -18.09 -32.80
CA GLU A 283 20.71 -17.93 -33.78
C GLU A 283 21.14 -19.31 -34.25
N TYR A 284 20.97 -19.60 -35.54
CA TYR A 284 21.40 -20.85 -36.15
C TYR A 284 22.93 -20.87 -36.27
N ILE A 285 23.56 -21.95 -35.83
CA ILE A 285 25.02 -22.12 -35.85
C ILE A 285 25.43 -23.10 -36.95
N SER A 286 24.83 -24.28 -36.97
CA SER A 286 25.15 -25.34 -37.92
C SER A 286 23.99 -26.33 -38.07
N ALA A 287 24.04 -27.16 -39.11
CA ALA A 287 23.19 -28.34 -39.23
C ALA A 287 23.49 -29.36 -38.11
#